data_AF-A0A7W2RSS4-F1
#
_entry.id   AF-A0A7W2RSS4-F1
#
_cell.length_a   1.000
_cell.length_b   1.000
_cell.length_c   1.000
_cell.angle_alpha   90.00
_cell.angle_beta   90.00
_cell.angle_gamma   90.00
#
_symmetry.space_group_name_H-M   'P 1'
#
loop_
_entity.id
_entity.type
_entity.pdbx_description
1 polymer ?
#
loop_
_entity_poly.entity_id
_entity_poly.type
_entity_poly.pdbx_seq_one_letter_code
_entity_poly.pdbx_strand_id
1 'polypeptide(L)'
;MARPRQTIVSLDVTPYYHCCSCVVRKAFLCGIDNSTGENFEHRREWVDSRILELATIFAIDICAYAVMSNHLHVVVKVDADKVKHWSDKDVIMQWHKGFKGTLLTQKFV
;
A
#
# COMPACT_ATOMS: atom_id res chain seq x y z
N MET A 1 4.80 17.28 15.06
CA MET A 1 4.17 17.85 13.85
C MET A 1 4.32 16.84 12.72
N ALA A 2 3.31 16.62 11.89
CA ALA A 2 3.42 15.70 10.75
C ALA A 2 4.41 16.27 9.71
N ARG A 3 5.35 15.45 9.25
CA ARG A 3 6.30 15.81 8.17
C ARG A 3 5.84 15.21 6.85
N PRO A 4 6.09 15.85 5.69
CA PRO A 4 5.79 15.25 4.39
C PRO A 4 6.49 13.90 4.23
N ARG A 5 5.82 12.90 3.62
CA ARG A 5 6.38 11.55 3.48
C ARG A 5 7.73 11.52 2.76
N GLN A 6 7.92 12.39 1.77
CA GLN A 6 9.19 12.54 1.07
C GLN A 6 10.37 12.95 1.97
N THR A 7 10.10 13.54 3.13
CA THR A 7 11.15 13.98 4.08
C THR A 7 11.45 12.96 5.18
N ILE A 8 10.67 11.88 5.26
CA ILE A 8 10.85 10.79 6.24
C ILE A 8 11.34 9.49 5.58
N VAL A 9 11.33 9.43 4.24
CA VAL A 9 11.88 8.32 3.46
C VAL A 9 13.25 8.75 2.93
N SER A 10 14.29 7.99 3.28
CA SER A 10 15.66 8.17 2.78
C SER A 10 16.25 6.80 2.41
N LEU A 11 16.35 6.56 1.11
CA LEU A 11 16.89 5.31 0.58
C LEU A 11 18.41 5.18 0.78
N ASP A 12 19.10 6.29 1.02
CA ASP A 12 20.52 6.30 1.40
C ASP A 12 20.75 5.70 2.80
N VAL A 13 19.74 5.77 3.67
CA VAL A 13 19.80 5.23 5.03
C VAL A 13 19.27 3.80 5.09
N THR A 14 18.09 3.56 4.52
CA THR A 14 17.48 2.22 4.52
C THR A 14 16.43 2.09 3.40
N PRO A 15 16.35 0.91 2.74
CA PRO A 15 15.23 0.60 1.87
C PRO A 15 14.00 0.08 2.63
N TYR A 16 14.12 -0.22 3.93
CA TYR A 16 13.06 -0.85 4.73
C TYR A 16 12.22 0.16 5.50
N TYR A 17 10.89 0.03 5.40
CA TYR A 17 9.93 0.91 6.07
C TYR A 17 8.78 0.14 6.69
N HIS A 18 8.40 0.56 7.90
CA HIS A 18 7.21 0.08 8.58
C HIS A 18 6.07 1.08 8.41
N CYS A 19 5.07 0.71 7.62
CA CYS A 19 3.86 1.49 7.40
C CYS A 19 2.75 1.00 8.32
N CYS A 20 2.10 1.91 9.03
CA CYS A 20 0.91 1.64 9.82
C CYS A 20 -0.26 2.54 9.41
N SER A 21 -1.46 1.98 9.40
CA SER A 21 -2.70 2.76 9.22
C SER A 21 -3.72 2.27 10.22
N CYS A 22 -4.32 3.21 10.96
CA CYS A 22 -5.32 2.92 11.98
C CYS A 22 -6.63 3.59 11.61
N VAL A 23 -7.72 2.88 11.81
CA VAL A 23 -9.06 3.46 11.77
C VAL A 23 -9.38 4.07 13.13
N VAL A 24 -10.15 5.15 13.13
CA VAL A 24 -10.55 5.87 14.35
C VAL A 24 -12.06 5.81 14.53
N ARG A 25 -12.55 6.22 15.70
CA ARG A 25 -14.00 6.34 15.99
C ARG A 25 -14.79 5.03 15.79
N LYS A 26 -14.19 3.89 16.17
CA LYS A 26 -14.78 2.55 16.00
C LYS A 26 -15.16 2.21 14.55
N ALA A 27 -14.56 2.83 13.55
CA ALA A 27 -14.75 2.41 12.16
C ALA A 27 -13.94 1.13 11.91
N PHE A 28 -14.43 -0.06 12.30
CA PHE A 28 -13.71 -1.33 12.13
C PHE A 28 -13.20 -1.54 10.69
N LEU A 29 -11.90 -1.84 10.55
CA LEU A 29 -11.28 -2.25 9.30
C LEU A 29 -11.78 -3.65 8.91
N CYS A 30 -11.78 -4.57 9.88
CA CYS A 30 -12.32 -5.92 9.81
C CYS A 30 -12.70 -6.40 11.22
N GLY A 31 -13.08 -7.67 11.41
CA GLY A 31 -13.55 -8.20 12.69
C GLY A 31 -15.03 -7.93 12.96
N ILE A 32 -15.46 -8.27 14.17
CA ILE A 32 -16.84 -8.10 14.63
C ILE A 32 -16.88 -6.96 15.65
N ASP A 33 -17.79 -6.01 15.47
CA ASP A 33 -18.06 -4.99 16.48
C ASP A 33 -18.89 -5.61 17.61
N ASN A 34 -18.25 -5.83 18.76
CA ASN A 34 -18.92 -6.43 19.93
C ASN A 34 -20.07 -5.56 20.50
N SER A 35 -20.15 -4.28 20.14
CA SER A 35 -21.21 -3.39 20.62
C SER A 35 -22.46 -3.39 19.73
N THR A 36 -22.32 -3.64 18.44
CA THR A 36 -23.44 -3.66 17.47
C THR A 36 -23.73 -5.06 16.93
N GLY A 37 -22.77 -5.98 17.04
CA GLY A 37 -22.80 -7.31 16.41
C GLY A 37 -22.45 -7.30 14.92
N GLU A 38 -22.13 -6.14 14.33
CA GLU A 38 -21.83 -6.03 12.90
C GLU A 38 -20.52 -6.77 12.55
N ASN A 39 -20.54 -7.52 11.44
CA ASN A 39 -19.42 -8.33 11.00
C ASN A 39 -18.74 -7.73 9.75
N PHE A 40 -17.50 -7.29 9.92
CA PHE A 40 -16.63 -6.73 8.87
C PHE A 40 -15.49 -7.67 8.47
N GLU A 41 -15.48 -8.92 8.96
CA GLU A 41 -14.37 -9.86 8.77
C GLU A 41 -14.12 -10.19 7.29
N HIS A 42 -15.16 -10.15 6.46
CA HIS A 42 -15.08 -10.29 5.00
C HIS A 42 -14.09 -9.32 4.33
N ARG A 43 -13.78 -8.18 4.97
CA ARG A 43 -12.82 -7.20 4.44
C ARG A 43 -11.36 -7.63 4.61
N ARG A 44 -11.06 -8.54 5.56
CA ARG A 44 -9.67 -8.94 5.84
C ARG A 44 -9.01 -9.54 4.61
N GLU A 45 -9.68 -10.51 3.99
CA GLU A 45 -9.17 -11.16 2.77
C GLU A 45 -8.98 -10.17 1.62
N TRP A 46 -9.88 -9.18 1.49
CA TRP A 46 -9.75 -8.12 0.50
C TRP A 46 -8.52 -7.24 0.77
N VAL A 47 -8.28 -6.85 2.03
CA VAL A 47 -7.10 -6.07 2.41
C VAL A 47 -5.81 -6.89 2.20
N ASP A 48 -5.79 -8.14 2.61
CA ASP A 48 -4.64 -9.05 2.43
C ASP A 48 -4.29 -9.18 0.94
N SER A 49 -5.29 -9.49 0.11
CA SER A 49 -5.12 -9.59 -1.34
C SER A 49 -4.63 -8.28 -1.95
N ARG A 50 -5.16 -7.14 -1.49
CA ARG A 50 -4.77 -5.82 -2.00
C ARG A 50 -3.34 -5.45 -1.63
N ILE A 51 -2.86 -5.82 -0.43
CA ILE A 51 -1.45 -5.60 -0.04
C ILE A 51 -0.52 -6.34 -1.01
N LEU A 52 -0.81 -7.61 -1.29
CA LEU A 52 0.01 -8.43 -2.18
C LEU A 52 -0.08 -7.93 -3.64
N GLU A 53 -1.27 -7.57 -4.12
CA GLU A 53 -1.46 -7.00 -5.46
C GLU A 53 -0.64 -5.72 -5.64
N LEU A 54 -0.70 -4.79 -4.67
CA LEU A 54 0.03 -3.52 -4.75
C LEU A 54 1.54 -3.71 -4.78
N ALA A 55 2.08 -4.74 -4.13
CA ALA A 55 3.51 -5.07 -4.21
C ALA A 55 3.94 -5.53 -5.61
N THR A 56 3.02 -6.07 -6.43
CA THR A 56 3.32 -6.39 -7.84
C THR A 56 3.36 -5.14 -8.72
N ILE A 57 2.71 -4.06 -8.28
CA ILE A 57 2.51 -2.82 -9.03
C ILE A 57 3.61 -1.82 -8.68
N PHE A 58 3.78 -1.55 -7.39
CA PHE A 58 4.82 -0.68 -6.88
C PHE A 58 6.08 -1.51 -6.70
N ALA A 59 7.24 -1.02 -7.13
CA ALA A 59 8.51 -1.71 -6.97
C ALA A 59 8.93 -1.78 -5.48
N ILE A 60 8.23 -2.64 -4.74
CA ILE A 60 8.39 -2.89 -3.32
C ILE A 60 8.25 -4.39 -3.06
N ASP A 61 9.00 -4.90 -2.10
CA ASP A 61 8.81 -6.23 -1.55
C ASP A 61 8.05 -6.14 -0.22
N ILE A 62 7.18 -7.10 0.07
CA ILE A 62 6.55 -7.23 1.39
C ILE A 62 7.42 -8.13 2.25
N CYS A 63 8.01 -7.57 3.30
CA CYS A 63 8.78 -8.35 4.27
C CYS A 63 7.88 -9.03 5.30
N ALA A 64 6.86 -8.30 5.76
CA ALA A 64 5.86 -8.79 6.70
C ALA A 64 4.62 -7.89 6.64
N TYR A 65 3.45 -8.42 6.99
CA TYR A 65 2.25 -7.61 7.20
C TYR A 65 1.32 -8.26 8.22
N ALA A 66 0.48 -7.44 8.84
CA ALA A 66 -0.58 -7.88 9.73
C ALA A 66 -1.80 -6.99 9.53
N VAL A 67 -2.94 -7.58 9.23
CA VAL A 67 -4.24 -6.90 9.20
C VAL A 67 -4.92 -7.21 10.53
N MET A 68 -5.38 -6.19 11.23
CA MET A 68 -6.10 -6.30 12.50
C MET A 68 -7.45 -5.58 12.38
N SER A 69 -8.34 -5.80 13.35
CA SER A 69 -9.71 -5.26 13.28
C SER A 69 -9.78 -3.73 13.19
N ASN A 70 -8.78 -3.02 13.71
CA ASN A 70 -8.77 -1.56 13.78
C ASN A 70 -7.48 -0.91 13.23
N HIS A 71 -6.55 -1.69 12.70
CA HIS A 71 -5.34 -1.16 12.08
C HIS A 71 -4.66 -2.22 11.22
N LEU A 72 -3.69 -1.78 10.44
CA LEU A 72 -2.80 -2.65 9.68
C LEU A 72 -1.35 -2.20 9.83
N HIS A 73 -0.45 -3.17 9.73
CA HIS A 73 0.98 -3.00 9.67
C HIS A 73 1.51 -3.65 8.39
N VAL A 74 2.36 -2.94 7.65
CA VAL A 74 3.04 -3.46 6.46
C VAL A 74 4.49 -3.05 6.53
N VAL A 75 5.40 -4.03 6.56
CA VAL A 75 6.83 -3.83 6.47
C VAL A 75 7.21 -4.06 5.01
N VAL A 76 7.71 -3.01 4.36
CA VAL A 76 8.07 -3.01 2.95
C VAL A 76 9.57 -2.78 2.78
N LYS A 77 10.13 -3.29 1.69
CA LYS A 77 11.44 -2.90 1.17
C LYS A 77 11.25 -2.23 -0.17
N VAL A 78 11.79 -1.02 -0.34
CA VAL A 78 11.78 -0.31 -1.63
C VAL A 78 12.82 -0.93 -2.55
N ASP A 79 12.41 -1.36 -3.75
CA ASP A 79 13.29 -1.88 -4.79
C ASP A 79 13.68 -0.76 -5.76
N ALA A 80 14.60 0.09 -5.30
CA ALA A 80 15.09 1.23 -6.08
C ALA A 80 15.82 0.80 -7.35
N ASP A 81 16.49 -0.35 -7.33
CA ASP A 81 17.24 -0.84 -8.47
C ASP A 81 16.30 -1.30 -9.58
N LYS A 82 15.19 -1.97 -9.27
CA LYS A 82 14.15 -2.29 -10.25
C LYS A 82 13.59 -1.04 -10.92
N VAL A 83 13.32 0.03 -10.15
CA VAL A 83 12.78 1.29 -10.70
C VAL A 83 13.80 1.99 -11.61
N LYS A 84 15.11 1.93 -11.31
CA LYS A 84 16.14 2.54 -12.17
C LYS A 84 16.16 1.96 -13.59
N HIS A 85 15.65 0.74 -13.78
CA HIS A 85 15.56 0.09 -15.08
C HIS A 85 14.22 0.30 -15.79
N TRP A 86 13.26 1.00 -15.16
CA TRP A 86 11.99 1.32 -15.77
C TRP A 86 12.10 2.56 -16.65
N SER A 87 11.56 2.48 -17.86
CA SER A 87 11.26 3.67 -18.66
C SER A 87 10.04 4.40 -18.11
N ASP A 88 9.84 5.66 -18.53
CA ASP A 88 8.59 6.39 -18.23
C ASP A 88 7.34 5.61 -18.65
N LYS A 89 7.44 4.87 -19.77
CA LYS A 89 6.36 4.01 -20.26
C LYS A 89 6.08 2.86 -19.28
N ASP A 90 7.13 2.21 -18.77
CA ASP A 90 7.00 1.13 -17.78
C ASP A 90 6.37 1.64 -16.48
N VAL A 91 6.80 2.81 -15.99
CA VAL A 91 6.23 3.44 -14.80
C VAL A 91 4.72 3.66 -14.99
N ILE A 92 4.31 4.19 -16.14
CA ILE A 92 2.90 4.44 -16.44
C ILE A 92 2.12 3.13 -16.58
N MET A 93 2.66 2.13 -17.28
CA MET A 93 2.01 0.83 -17.43
C MET A 93 1.80 0.15 -16.07
N GLN A 94 2.78 0.23 -15.16
CA GLN A 94 2.62 -0.27 -13.79
C GLN A 94 1.55 0.50 -13.04
N TRP A 95 1.58 1.84 -13.08
CA TRP A 95 0.55 2.67 -12.46
C TRP A 95 -0.86 2.31 -12.95
N HIS A 96 -1.03 2.03 -14.24
CA HIS A 96 -2.32 1.65 -14.83
C HIS A 96 -2.87 0.30 -14.36
N LYS A 97 -2.03 -0.59 -13.81
CA LYS A 97 -2.53 -1.84 -13.18
C LYS A 97 -3.35 -1.55 -11.92
N GLY A 98 -2.96 -0.52 -11.18
CA GLY A 98 -3.61 -0.17 -9.91
C GLY A 98 -4.65 0.96 -10.01
N PHE A 99 -4.57 1.77 -11.06
CA PHE A 99 -5.36 3.00 -11.23
C PHE A 99 -5.77 3.19 -12.68
N LYS A 100 -6.90 3.89 -12.91
CA LYS A 100 -7.39 4.16 -14.27
C LYS A 100 -6.45 5.03 -15.12
N GLY A 101 -5.54 5.77 -14.48
CA GLY A 101 -4.74 6.79 -15.14
C GLY A 101 -5.55 8.02 -15.57
N THR A 102 -4.88 8.98 -16.20
CA THR A 102 -5.48 10.14 -16.86
C THR A 102 -5.48 9.96 -18.38
N LEU A 103 -6.29 10.74 -19.10
CA LEU A 103 -6.32 10.74 -20.57
C LEU A 103 -4.92 10.95 -21.19
N LEU A 104 -4.07 11.76 -20.56
CA LEU A 104 -2.71 12.00 -21.03
C LEU A 104 -1.86 10.73 -20.89
N THR A 105 -1.89 10.09 -19.72
CA THR A 105 -1.11 8.85 -19.49
C THR A 105 -1.60 7.69 -20.35
N GLN A 106 -2.90 7.63 -20.65
CA GLN A 106 -3.48 6.61 -21.53
C GLN A 106 -3.07 6.79 -23.00
N LYS A 107 -2.87 8.05 -23.45
CA LYS A 107 -2.38 8.32 -24.81
C LYS A 107 -0.87 8.12 -24.97
N PHE A 108 -0.13 8.14 -23.86
CA PHE A 108 1.32 7.99 -23.86
C PHE A 108 1.77 6.52 -24.03
N VAL A 109 0.97 5.56 -23.54
CA VAL A 109 1.26 4.12 -23.59
C VAL A 109 0.66 3.44 -24.81
#